data_AF-A0A431KDA8-F1
#
_entry.id   AF-A0A431KDA8-F1
#
_cell.length_a   1.000
_cell.length_b   1.000
_cell.length_c   1.000
_cell.angle_alpha   90.00
_cell.angle_beta   90.00
_cell.angle_gamma   90.00
#
_symmetry.space_group_name_H-M   'P 1'
#
loop_
_entity.id
_entity.type
_entity.pdbx_description
1 polymer ?
#
loop_
_entity_poly.entity_id
_entity_poly.type
_entity_poly.pdbx_seq_one_letter_code
_entity_poly.pdbx_strand_id
1 'polypeptide(L)'
;MQLPASDNYTLELLNEIYVAMQHNLLRVAAMGVRALLESIMINKVGDQGTFAKNVSQFEAQGHVSKFQGARLVTILDAGSATIHRGYSPSREDVVTLVDIAEHIIESVFIHEPKVTALANRVPKREKE
;
A
#
# COMPACT_ATOMS: atom_id res chain seq x y z
N MET A 1 -2.57 4.61 -14.24
CA MET A 1 -2.66 3.24 -13.69
C MET A 1 -4.09 2.76 -13.90
N GLN A 2 -4.35 1.59 -14.51
CA GLN A 2 -5.70 1.02 -14.61
C GLN A 2 -5.76 -0.21 -13.68
N LEU A 3 -6.53 -0.10 -12.59
CA LEU A 3 -6.79 -1.18 -11.63
C LEU A 3 -8.11 -1.90 -12.00
N PRO A 4 -8.28 -3.19 -11.63
CA PRO A 4 -9.52 -3.93 -11.91
C PRO A 4 -10.74 -3.29 -11.23
N ALA A 5 -11.92 -3.48 -11.83
CA ALA A 5 -13.18 -2.80 -11.46
C ALA A 5 -13.66 -3.04 -10.00
N SER A 6 -13.06 -4.00 -9.29
CA SER A 6 -13.31 -4.29 -7.87
C SER A 6 -12.65 -3.31 -6.89
N ASP A 7 -11.77 -2.41 -7.34
CA ASP A 7 -10.92 -1.58 -6.48
C ASP A 7 -11.18 -0.06 -6.59
N ASN A 8 -12.43 0.33 -6.86
CA ASN A 8 -12.79 1.75 -7.05
C ASN A 8 -12.42 2.62 -5.83
N TYR A 9 -12.62 2.10 -4.61
CA TYR A 9 -12.24 2.78 -3.38
C TYR A 9 -10.74 3.13 -3.30
N THR A 10 -9.87 2.18 -3.68
CA THR A 10 -8.40 2.37 -3.66
C THR A 10 -7.98 3.50 -4.59
N LEU A 11 -8.58 3.56 -5.79
CA LEU A 11 -8.32 4.63 -6.76
C LEU A 11 -8.87 5.98 -6.31
N GLU A 12 -10.09 6.01 -5.79
CA GLU A 12 -10.73 7.22 -5.28
C GLU A 12 -9.90 7.82 -4.14
N LEU A 13 -9.52 7.01 -3.16
CA LEU A 13 -8.71 7.46 -2.03
C LEU A 13 -7.31 7.90 -2.45
N LEU A 14 -6.69 7.22 -3.42
CA LEU A 14 -5.40 7.64 -3.98
C LEU A 14 -5.52 9.01 -4.66
N ASN A 15 -6.59 9.25 -5.42
CA ASN A 15 -6.87 10.56 -6.02
C ASN A 15 -7.07 11.65 -4.96
N GLU A 16 -7.82 11.37 -3.89
CA GLU A 16 -7.98 12.29 -2.76
C GLU A 16 -6.64 12.64 -2.08
N ILE A 17 -5.75 11.65 -1.93
CA ILE A 17 -4.39 11.87 -1.41
C ILE A 17 -3.60 12.82 -2.33
N TYR A 18 -3.66 12.63 -3.65
CA TYR A 18 -2.98 13.54 -4.58
C TYR A 18 -3.54 14.96 -4.52
N VAL A 19 -4.87 15.11 -4.45
CA VAL A 19 -5.51 16.43 -4.26
C VAL A 19 -5.01 17.07 -2.97
N ALA A 20 -4.96 16.34 -1.86
CA ALA A 20 -4.42 16.82 -0.60
C ALA A 20 -2.95 17.29 -0.75
N MET A 21 -2.11 16.51 -1.43
CA MET A 21 -0.72 16.89 -1.70
C MET A 21 -0.61 18.15 -2.56
N GLN A 22 -1.43 18.29 -3.61
CA GLN A 22 -1.44 19.45 -4.49
C GLN A 22 -1.80 20.74 -3.73
N HIS A 23 -2.66 20.63 -2.72
CA HIS A 23 -3.08 21.75 -1.87
C HIS A 23 -2.25 21.92 -0.58
N ASN A 24 -1.08 21.25 -0.46
CA ASN A 24 -0.23 21.29 0.74
C ASN A 24 -0.94 20.82 2.04
N LEU A 25 -1.96 19.98 1.92
CA LEU A 25 -2.68 19.38 3.06
C LEU A 25 -1.95 18.12 3.54
N LEU A 26 -0.68 18.28 3.94
CA LEU A 26 0.26 17.17 4.18
C LEU A 26 -0.20 16.20 5.28
N ARG A 27 -0.85 16.71 6.32
CA ARG A 27 -1.44 15.88 7.37
C ARG A 27 -2.57 15.00 6.84
N VAL A 28 -3.44 15.55 5.99
CA VAL A 28 -4.55 14.83 5.36
C VAL A 28 -4.01 13.76 4.42
N ALA A 29 -3.01 14.11 3.61
CA ALA A 29 -2.34 13.15 2.72
C ALA A 29 -1.71 11.98 3.51
N ALA A 30 -0.98 12.24 4.59
CA ALA A 30 -0.39 11.19 5.43
C ALA A 30 -1.45 10.29 6.09
N MET A 31 -2.56 10.85 6.55
CA MET A 31 -3.70 10.07 7.07
C MET A 31 -4.35 9.22 5.98
N GLY A 32 -4.52 9.78 4.78
CA GLY A 32 -5.04 9.06 3.61
C GLY A 32 -4.15 7.88 3.22
N VAL A 33 -2.83 8.07 3.15
CA VAL A 33 -1.89 6.96 2.85
C VAL A 33 -2.01 5.83 3.86
N ARG A 34 -2.11 6.16 5.16
CA ARG A 34 -2.33 5.16 6.21
C ARG A 34 -3.62 4.36 5.95
N ALA A 35 -4.73 5.05 5.67
CA ALA A 35 -6.02 4.41 5.40
C ALA A 35 -5.99 3.54 4.13
N LEU A 36 -5.33 4.03 3.07
CA LEU A 36 -5.16 3.32 1.80
C LEU A 36 -4.44 1.98 2.00
N LEU A 37 -3.30 2.02 2.69
CA LEU A 37 -2.52 0.80 2.99
C LEU A 37 -3.28 -0.17 3.88
N GLU A 38 -4.00 0.32 4.90
CA GLU A 38 -4.83 -0.51 5.77
C GLU A 38 -5.92 -1.23 4.96
N SER A 39 -6.61 -0.49 4.08
CA SER A 39 -7.66 -1.05 3.22
C SER A 39 -7.12 -2.11 2.26
N ILE A 40 -5.97 -1.87 1.62
CA ILE A 40 -5.33 -2.85 0.72
C ILE A 40 -5.00 -4.14 1.48
N MET A 41 -4.41 -4.03 2.66
CA MET A 41 -4.08 -5.20 3.47
C MET A 41 -5.35 -5.95 3.89
N ILE A 42 -6.38 -5.25 4.39
CA ILE A 42 -7.64 -5.88 4.79
C ILE A 42 -8.30 -6.60 3.59
N ASN A 43 -8.30 -5.98 2.41
CA ASN A 43 -8.85 -6.60 1.21
C ASN A 43 -8.10 -7.88 0.79
N LYS A 44 -6.78 -7.92 0.98
CA LYS A 44 -5.96 -9.06 0.56
C LYS A 44 -5.86 -10.18 1.59
N VAL A 45 -5.80 -9.84 2.88
CA VAL A 45 -5.54 -10.82 3.95
C VAL A 45 -6.59 -10.86 5.04
N GLY A 46 -7.69 -10.12 4.89
CA GLY A 46 -8.74 -9.98 5.89
C GLY A 46 -8.34 -9.05 7.04
N ASP A 47 -9.33 -8.60 7.80
CA ASP A 47 -9.10 -7.77 8.98
C ASP A 47 -8.57 -8.62 10.15
N GLN A 48 -7.35 -8.31 10.61
CA GLN A 48 -6.70 -8.96 11.74
C GLN A 48 -6.89 -8.16 13.06
N GLY A 49 -7.77 -7.15 13.04
CA GLY A 49 -8.20 -6.33 14.19
C GLY A 49 -7.23 -5.22 14.57
N THR A 50 -5.97 -5.28 14.13
CA THR A 50 -5.00 -4.18 14.31
C THR A 50 -4.13 -4.06 13.08
N PHE A 51 -3.74 -2.84 12.72
CA PHE A 51 -2.86 -2.60 11.58
C PHE A 51 -1.54 -3.39 11.66
N ALA A 52 -0.91 -3.46 12.85
CA ALA A 52 0.33 -4.22 13.01
C ALA A 52 0.15 -5.71 12.68
N LYS A 53 -0.98 -6.30 13.06
CA LYS A 53 -1.34 -7.67 12.68
C LYS A 53 -1.65 -7.78 11.19
N ASN A 54 -2.28 -6.77 10.59
CA ASN A 54 -2.50 -6.70 9.14
C ASN A 54 -1.17 -6.74 8.39
N VAL A 55 -0.16 -5.94 8.81
CA VAL A 55 1.19 -5.95 8.22
C VAL A 55 1.86 -7.31 8.38
N SER A 56 1.85 -7.88 9.58
CA SER A 56 2.47 -9.19 9.83
C SER A 56 1.84 -10.30 8.97
N GLN A 57 0.52 -10.27 8.81
CA GLN A 57 -0.19 -11.24 7.96
C GLN A 57 0.09 -10.99 6.47
N PHE A 58 0.18 -9.72 6.06
CA PHE A 58 0.53 -9.32 4.70
C PHE A 58 1.95 -9.77 4.31
N GLU A 59 2.90 -9.64 5.23
CA GLU A 59 4.27 -10.17 5.10
C GLU A 59 4.26 -11.71 5.08
N ALA A 60 3.55 -12.36 6.00
CA ALA A 60 3.53 -13.82 6.11
C ALA A 60 2.96 -14.51 4.86
N GLN A 61 2.04 -13.86 4.15
CA GLN A 61 1.50 -14.34 2.87
C GLN A 61 2.35 -13.98 1.65
N GLY A 62 3.47 -13.27 1.85
CA GLY A 62 4.42 -12.94 0.79
C GLY A 62 4.02 -11.76 -0.10
N HIS A 63 3.01 -10.98 0.29
CA HIS A 63 2.62 -9.76 -0.46
C HIS A 63 3.69 -8.66 -0.38
N VAL A 64 4.47 -8.67 0.71
CA VAL A 64 5.65 -7.81 0.91
C VAL A 64 6.77 -8.61 1.56
N SER A 65 8.02 -8.22 1.27
CA SER A 65 9.19 -8.75 1.99
C SER A 65 9.22 -8.24 3.44
N LYS A 66 9.96 -8.94 4.31
CA LYS A 66 10.21 -8.53 5.70
C LYS A 66 10.74 -7.12 5.84
N PHE A 67 11.59 -6.71 4.91
CA PHE A 67 12.16 -5.37 4.91
C PHE A 67 11.13 -4.29 4.52
N GLN A 68 10.25 -4.59 3.56
CA GLN A 68 9.13 -3.72 3.21
C GLN A 68 8.09 -3.66 4.35
N GLY A 69 7.80 -4.79 5.00
CA GLY A 69 6.95 -4.86 6.20
C GLY A 69 7.42 -3.93 7.32
N ALA A 70 8.72 -3.95 7.63
CA ALA A 70 9.30 -3.03 8.62
C ALA A 70 9.13 -1.55 8.23
N ARG A 71 9.29 -1.21 6.95
CA ARG A 71 9.09 0.16 6.45
C ARG A 71 7.63 0.60 6.55
N LEU A 72 6.68 -0.31 6.29
CA LEU A 72 5.24 -0.04 6.45
C LEU A 72 4.88 0.36 7.88
N VAL A 73 5.54 -0.23 8.88
CA VAL A 73 5.35 0.16 10.28
C VAL A 73 5.79 1.60 10.54
N THR A 74 6.87 2.07 9.91
CA THR A 74 7.31 3.47 10.03
C THR A 74 6.33 4.45 9.39
N ILE A 75 5.80 4.11 8.20
CA ILE A 75 4.76 4.89 7.51
C ILE A 75 3.50 5.01 8.37
N LEU A 76 3.08 3.88 8.96
CA LEU A 76 1.97 3.82 9.90
C LEU A 76 2.18 4.78 11.07
N ASP A 77 3.38 4.80 11.63
CA ASP A 77 3.68 5.62 12.78
C ASP A 77 3.59 7.11 12.42
N ALA A 78 4.02 7.52 11.22
CA ALA A 78 3.84 8.90 10.75
C ALA A 78 2.35 9.29 10.62
N GLY A 79 1.52 8.42 10.03
CA GLY A 79 0.07 8.65 9.93
C GLY A 79 -0.62 8.68 11.31
N SER A 80 -0.28 7.74 12.18
CA SER A 80 -0.81 7.65 13.55
C SER A 80 -0.35 8.83 14.42
N ALA A 81 0.90 9.27 14.27
CA ALA A 81 1.44 10.46 14.93
C ALA A 81 0.72 11.73 14.49
N THR A 82 0.31 11.80 13.22
CA THR A 82 -0.46 12.93 12.69
C THR A 82 -1.82 13.03 13.38
N ILE A 83 -2.48 11.89 13.61
CA ILE A 83 -3.81 11.80 14.25
C ILE A 83 -3.74 12.05 15.75
N HIS A 84 -2.86 11.33 16.46
CA HIS A 84 -2.90 11.27 17.92
C HIS A 84 -1.89 12.18 18.61
N ARG A 85 -0.81 12.57 17.92
CA ARG A 85 0.34 13.27 18.53
C ARG A 85 0.60 14.64 17.91
N GLY A 86 -0.24 15.09 16.98
CA GLY A 86 -0.08 16.38 16.33
C GLY A 86 1.17 16.48 15.44
N TYR A 87 1.76 15.37 15.00
CA TYR A 87 2.89 15.37 14.08
C TYR A 87 2.56 16.06 12.75
N SER A 88 3.47 16.93 12.29
CA SER A 88 3.36 17.60 11.00
C SER A 88 4.39 17.00 10.04
N PRO A 89 4.00 16.14 9.10
CA PRO A 89 4.93 15.63 8.11
C PRO A 89 5.40 16.74 7.17
N SER A 90 6.66 16.67 6.74
CA SER A 90 7.19 17.47 5.64
C SER A 90 6.62 17.01 4.30
N ARG A 91 6.82 17.79 3.24
CA ARG A 91 6.39 17.38 1.90
C ARG A 91 7.16 16.15 1.44
N GLU A 92 8.45 16.10 1.76
CA GLU A 92 9.35 14.99 1.48
C GLU A 92 8.92 13.71 2.19
N ASP A 93 8.46 13.83 3.45
CA ASP A 93 7.88 12.69 4.16
C ASP A 93 6.67 12.15 3.40
N VAL A 94 5.70 13.02 3.06
CA VAL A 94 4.47 12.59 2.39
C VAL A 94 4.74 11.99 1.02
N VAL A 95 5.66 12.55 0.23
CA VAL A 95 6.10 11.95 -1.05
C VAL A 95 6.63 10.54 -0.81
N THR A 96 7.48 10.35 0.20
CA THR A 96 8.01 9.03 0.55
C THR A 96 6.89 8.06 0.95
N LEU A 97 5.87 8.53 1.69
CA LEU A 97 4.72 7.69 2.07
C LEU A 97 3.95 7.23 0.82
N VAL A 98 3.71 8.14 -0.13
CA VAL A 98 2.97 7.87 -1.37
C VAL A 98 3.73 6.93 -2.29
N ASP A 99 5.03 7.15 -2.51
CA ASP A 99 5.86 6.30 -3.36
C ASP A 99 5.83 4.82 -2.89
N ILE A 100 5.86 4.61 -1.58
CA ILE A 100 5.79 3.25 -1.01
C ILE A 100 4.39 2.65 -1.18
N ALA A 101 3.33 3.45 -1.01
CA ALA A 101 1.96 2.99 -1.24
C ALA A 101 1.74 2.60 -2.71
N GLU A 102 2.19 3.42 -3.65
CA GLU A 102 2.14 3.13 -5.09
C GLU A 102 2.88 1.84 -5.43
N HIS A 103 4.07 1.63 -4.89
CA HIS A 103 4.83 0.40 -5.11
C HIS A 103 4.08 -0.84 -4.63
N ILE A 104 3.39 -0.76 -3.48
CA ILE A 104 2.57 -1.87 -2.97
C ILE A 104 1.36 -2.08 -3.88
N ILE A 105 0.66 -1.02 -4.29
CA ILE A 105 -0.49 -1.11 -5.20
C ILE A 105 -0.07 -1.77 -6.52
N GLU A 106 1.07 -1.34 -7.08
CA GLU A 106 1.59 -1.90 -8.33
C GLU A 106 1.92 -3.40 -8.19
N SER A 107 2.63 -3.77 -7.12
CA SER A 107 2.97 -5.16 -6.83
C SER A 107 1.71 -6.05 -6.75
N VAL A 108 0.73 -5.59 -5.97
CA VAL A 108 -0.44 -6.38 -5.53
C VAL A 108 -1.55 -6.44 -6.57
N PHE A 109 -1.80 -5.34 -7.30
CA PHE A 109 -2.92 -5.26 -8.23
C PHE A 109 -2.50 -5.35 -9.70
N ILE A 110 -1.22 -5.11 -10.03
CA ILE A 110 -0.74 -5.12 -11.42
C ILE A 110 0.20 -6.28 -11.67
N HIS A 111 1.25 -6.44 -10.87
CA HIS A 111 2.27 -7.45 -11.12
C HIS A 111 1.75 -8.86 -10.83
N GLU A 112 1.12 -9.09 -9.68
CA GLU A 112 0.61 -10.42 -9.30
C GLU A 112 -0.30 -11.06 -10.38
N PRO A 113 -1.33 -10.38 -10.93
CA PRO A 113 -2.15 -10.94 -12.01
C PRO A 113 -1.37 -11.16 -13.31
N LYS A 114 -0.50 -10.21 -13.70
CA LYS A 114 0.29 -10.29 -14.93
C LYS A 114 1.31 -11.43 -14.88
N VAL A 115 1.97 -11.61 -13.74
CA VAL A 115 2.93 -12.69 -13.51
C VAL A 115 2.23 -14.04 -13.51
N THR A 116 1.04 -14.15 -12.89
CA THR A 116 0.21 -15.36 -12.96
C THR A 116 -0.17 -15.71 -14.40
N ALA A 117 -0.62 -14.72 -15.18
CA ALA A 117 -0.93 -14.91 -16.60
C ALA A 117 0.31 -15.23 -17.46
N LEU A 118 1.48 -14.72 -17.10
CA LEU A 118 2.75 -15.07 -17.74
C LEU A 118 3.15 -16.52 -17.43
N ALA A 119 3.08 -16.94 -16.16
CA ALA A 119 3.45 -18.30 -15.73
C ALA A 119 2.66 -19.39 -16.47
N ASN A 120 1.39 -19.13 -16.78
CA ASN A 120 0.55 -20.04 -17.57
C ASN A 120 0.96 -20.16 -19.05
N ARG A 121 1.73 -19.21 -19.58
CA ARG A 121 2.20 -19.19 -20.97
C ARG A 121 3.65 -19.65 -21.14
N VAL A 122 4.45 -19.65 -20.08
CA VAL A 122 5.84 -20.08 -20.13
C VAL A 122 5.88 -21.62 -20.26
N PRO A 123 6.47 -22.17 -21.34
CA PRO A 123 6.57 -23.62 -21.48
C PRO A 123 7.45 -24.21 -20.38
N LYS A 124 7.07 -25.40 -19.90
CA LYS A 124 7.86 -26.11 -18.88
C LYS A 124 9.22 -26.48 -19.46
N ARG A 125 10.27 -26.23 -18.70
CA ARG A 125 11.64 -26.61 -19.07
C ARG A 125 11.71 -28.12 -19.24
N GLU A 126 12.17 -28.59 -20.39
CA GLU A 126 12.48 -30.01 -20.59
C GLU A 126 13.59 -30.40 -19.62
N LYS A 127 13.37 -31.50 -18.90
CA LYS A 127 14.40 -32.06 -18.02
C LYS A 127 15.37 -32.84 -18.93
N GLU A 128 16.61 -32.37 -19.02
CA GLU A 128 17.74 -33.19 -19.48
C GLU A 128 18.06 -34.29 -18.46
#